data_AF-A0A4V2BET1-F1
#
_entry.id   AF-A0A4V2BET1-F1
#
_cell.length_a   1.000
_cell.length_b   1.000
_cell.length_c   1.000
_cell.angle_alpha   90.00
_cell.angle_beta   90.00
_cell.angle_gamma   90.00
#
_symmetry.space_group_name_H-M   'P 1'
#
loop_
_entity.id
_entity.type
_entity.pdbx_description
1 polymer ?
#
loop_
_entity_poly.entity_id
_entity_poly.type
_entity_poly.pdbx_seq_one_letter_code
_entity_poly.pdbx_strand_id
1 'polypeptide(L)'
;MSVPEAESVLSLHRELDYHTIEGKRIFAPSISLAQWGDRSFADAHGLKFSYMAGSMAHGISSVALVKAMAKEGMLGSFGAAGLSLRVVETAIDELQRDLGDKTFAVNFIHTPGEPRIEDGLCDLLLRKGVRLVEASAFMRLSKPLVRYRVKGLHRDSLGHIVSPQRIIAKVSRLELARLFWAPAPLAILNELLNEGAITSLEHELAQQIPMAHDLTVEADSGGHT
;
A
#
# COMPACT_ATOMS: atom_id res chain seq x y z
N MET A 1 -15.87 -5.78 -52.95
CA MET A 1 -15.34 -6.13 -51.63
C MET A 1 -15.53 -4.92 -50.74
N SER A 2 -16.58 -4.93 -49.93
CA SER A 2 -16.91 -3.86 -48.98
C SER A 2 -15.94 -3.91 -47.80
N VAL A 3 -15.36 -2.75 -47.48
CA VAL A 3 -14.63 -2.53 -46.23
C VAL A 3 -15.60 -2.79 -45.07
N PRO A 4 -15.23 -3.57 -44.03
CA PRO A 4 -16.09 -3.71 -42.86
C PRO A 4 -16.30 -2.32 -42.26
N GLU A 5 -17.57 -1.89 -42.14
CA GLU A 5 -17.91 -0.76 -41.29
C GLU A 5 -17.30 -1.02 -39.93
N ALA A 6 -16.37 -0.16 -39.52
CA ALA A 6 -15.96 -0.12 -38.13
C ALA A 6 -17.24 0.12 -37.34
N GLU A 7 -17.68 -0.88 -36.57
CA GLU A 7 -18.63 -0.68 -35.49
C GLU A 7 -18.01 0.38 -34.58
N SER A 8 -18.42 1.63 -34.83
CA SER A 8 -18.07 2.78 -34.03
C SER A 8 -18.29 2.43 -32.57
N VAL A 9 -17.41 2.85 -31.66
CA VAL A 9 -17.57 2.72 -30.21
C VAL A 9 -18.96 3.18 -29.72
N LEU A 10 -19.66 3.98 -30.54
CA LEU A 10 -21.04 4.42 -30.32
C LEU A 10 -22.12 3.33 -30.52
N SER A 11 -21.84 2.21 -31.21
CA SER A 11 -22.81 1.14 -31.47
C SER A 11 -23.09 0.26 -30.25
N LEU A 12 -22.20 0.28 -29.25
CA LEU A 12 -22.32 -0.49 -28.00
C LEU A 12 -23.26 0.16 -26.98
N HIS A 13 -23.74 1.38 -27.22
CA HIS A 13 -24.62 2.10 -26.31
C HIS A 13 -25.85 2.63 -27.07
N ARG A 14 -26.85 1.75 -27.25
CA ARG A 14 -28.08 2.05 -28.02
C ARG A 14 -28.99 3.13 -27.41
N GLU A 15 -28.76 3.52 -26.17
CA GLU A 15 -29.46 4.62 -25.50
C GLU A 15 -28.45 5.43 -24.70
N LEU A 16 -27.79 6.39 -25.34
CA LEU A 16 -27.02 7.40 -24.62
C LEU A 16 -27.92 8.63 -24.46
N ASP A 17 -28.11 9.12 -23.25
CA ASP A 17 -28.76 10.41 -23.04
C ASP A 17 -27.85 11.51 -23.60
N TYR A 18 -28.22 12.04 -24.77
CA TYR A 18 -27.51 13.14 -25.41
C TYR A 18 -28.13 14.47 -24.99
N HIS A 19 -27.30 15.46 -24.68
CA HIS A 19 -27.72 16.85 -24.52
C HIS A 19 -27.47 17.62 -25.81
N THR A 20 -28.40 18.49 -26.21
CA THR A 20 -28.18 19.38 -27.36
C THR A 20 -27.76 20.76 -26.85
N ILE A 21 -26.53 21.19 -27.18
CA ILE A 21 -26.01 22.52 -26.85
C ILE A 21 -25.52 23.16 -28.15
N GLU A 22 -26.03 24.37 -28.47
CA GLU A 22 -25.71 25.10 -29.71
C GLU A 22 -25.88 24.26 -31.00
N GLY A 23 -26.90 23.41 -31.05
CA GLY A 23 -27.17 22.53 -32.19
C GLY A 23 -26.23 21.34 -32.31
N LYS A 24 -25.32 21.12 -31.36
CA LYS A 24 -24.45 19.94 -31.31
C LYS A 24 -24.98 18.93 -30.28
N ARG A 25 -24.95 17.64 -30.64
CA ARG A 25 -25.20 16.54 -29.71
C ARG A 25 -23.95 16.30 -28.87
N ILE A 26 -24.10 16.42 -27.56
CA ILE A 26 -23.05 16.20 -26.57
C ILE A 26 -23.47 15.00 -25.73
N PHE A 27 -22.53 14.08 -25.53
CA PHE A 27 -22.68 12.97 -24.61
C PHE A 27 -21.60 13.07 -23.55
N ALA A 28 -21.99 12.96 -22.29
CA ALA A 28 -21.08 12.82 -21.16
C ALA A 28 -21.44 11.50 -20.47
N PRO A 29 -20.54 10.49 -20.45
CA PRO A 29 -20.82 9.24 -19.76
C PRO A 29 -20.94 9.46 -18.26
N SER A 30 -21.78 8.67 -17.60
CA SER A 30 -21.80 8.62 -16.14
C SER A 30 -20.48 8.03 -15.63
N ILE A 31 -19.68 8.83 -14.93
CA ILE A 31 -18.45 8.38 -14.27
C ILE A 31 -18.68 8.41 -12.77
N SER A 32 -18.73 7.23 -12.15
CA SER A 32 -18.84 7.11 -10.69
C SER A 32 -17.49 7.35 -10.01
N LEU A 33 -17.50 7.79 -8.75
CA LEU A 33 -16.27 8.02 -7.97
C LEU A 33 -15.38 6.76 -7.86
N ALA A 34 -15.97 5.56 -7.89
CA ALA A 34 -15.23 4.29 -7.83
C ALA A 34 -14.44 3.96 -9.11
N GLN A 35 -14.63 4.75 -10.17
CA GLN A 35 -13.89 4.65 -11.44
C GLN A 35 -12.74 5.66 -11.52
N TRP A 36 -12.55 6.50 -10.50
CA TRP A 36 -11.44 7.46 -10.45
C TRP A 36 -10.18 6.80 -9.88
N GLY A 37 -9.04 7.10 -10.51
CA GLY A 37 -7.74 6.53 -10.16
C GLY A 37 -7.48 5.17 -10.82
N ASP A 38 -6.41 4.50 -10.38
CA ASP A 38 -6.08 3.16 -10.87
C ASP A 38 -6.96 2.11 -10.15
N ARG A 39 -7.74 1.35 -10.92
CA ARG A 39 -8.62 0.32 -10.37
C ARG A 39 -7.85 -0.85 -9.76
N SER A 40 -6.65 -1.13 -10.27
CA SER A 40 -5.79 -2.21 -9.75
C SER A 40 -5.35 -1.94 -8.31
N PHE A 41 -5.18 -0.67 -7.91
CA PHE A 41 -4.93 -0.30 -6.51
C PHE A 41 -6.11 -0.69 -5.62
N ALA A 42 -7.33 -0.33 -6.02
CA ALA A 42 -8.52 -0.64 -5.24
C ALA A 42 -8.73 -2.16 -5.15
N ASP A 43 -8.59 -2.88 -6.26
CA ASP A 43 -8.76 -4.34 -6.28
C ASP A 43 -7.66 -5.04 -5.47
N ALA A 44 -6.40 -4.59 -5.58
CA ALA A 44 -5.29 -5.14 -4.81
C ALA A 44 -5.51 -5.00 -3.30
N HIS A 45 -6.04 -3.87 -2.83
CA HIS A 45 -6.24 -3.59 -1.40
C HIS A 45 -7.66 -3.87 -0.90
N GLY A 46 -8.56 -4.38 -1.75
CA GLY A 46 -9.95 -4.68 -1.40
C GLY A 46 -10.80 -3.43 -1.09
N LEU A 47 -10.54 -2.34 -1.80
CA LEU A 47 -11.17 -1.02 -1.60
C LEU A 47 -12.27 -0.77 -2.63
N LYS A 48 -13.16 0.17 -2.30
CA LYS A 48 -14.16 0.73 -3.22
C LYS A 48 -13.59 1.91 -4.02
N PHE A 49 -12.72 2.69 -3.40
CA PHE A 49 -12.12 3.89 -3.99
C PHE A 49 -10.60 3.81 -3.92
N SER A 50 -9.94 4.34 -4.96
CA SER A 50 -8.48 4.48 -4.99
C SER A 50 -8.04 5.70 -4.18
N TYR A 51 -8.30 5.65 -2.88
CA TYR A 51 -8.06 6.75 -1.94
C TYR A 51 -7.55 6.23 -0.60
N MET A 52 -6.59 6.97 -0.05
CA MET A 52 -5.94 6.67 1.23
C MET A 52 -5.84 7.93 2.08
N ALA A 53 -6.22 7.83 3.35
CA ALA A 53 -5.80 8.79 4.38
C ALA A 53 -4.41 8.39 4.90
N GLY A 54 -3.41 9.23 4.63
CA GLY A 54 -2.04 9.06 5.12
C GLY A 54 -1.95 9.16 6.64
N SER A 55 -0.89 8.59 7.20
CA SER A 55 -0.69 8.63 8.65
C SER A 55 -0.35 10.03 9.17
N MET A 56 -0.80 10.29 10.40
CA MET A 56 -0.47 11.47 11.19
C MET A 56 0.01 10.97 12.56
N ALA A 57 1.18 11.42 12.98
CA ALA A 57 1.91 10.90 14.14
C ALA A 57 1.14 10.97 15.47
N HIS A 58 1.63 10.28 16.49
CA HIS A 58 1.09 10.26 17.85
C HIS A 58 -0.39 9.85 17.92
N GLY A 59 -0.83 9.00 16.99
CA GLY A 59 -2.21 8.53 16.93
C GLY A 59 -3.23 9.57 16.46
N ILE A 60 -2.80 10.70 15.88
CA ILE A 60 -3.73 11.67 15.25
C ILE A 60 -4.51 10.97 14.13
N SER A 61 -3.83 10.17 13.31
CA SER A 61 -4.51 9.16 12.49
C SER A 61 -4.90 7.99 13.38
N SER A 62 -6.01 8.19 14.08
CA SER A 62 -6.50 7.34 15.16
C SER A 62 -7.16 6.06 14.66
N VAL A 63 -7.39 5.11 15.57
CA VAL A 63 -8.21 3.91 15.30
C VAL A 63 -9.60 4.29 14.77
N ALA A 64 -10.21 5.35 15.31
CA ALA A 64 -11.52 5.83 14.86
C ALA A 64 -11.49 6.32 13.40
N LEU A 65 -10.46 7.07 13.01
CA LEU A 65 -10.30 7.55 11.63
C LEU A 65 -10.09 6.37 10.68
N VAL A 66 -9.17 5.45 11.00
CA VAL A 66 -8.89 4.28 10.16
C VAL A 66 -10.14 3.41 10.01
N LYS A 67 -10.93 3.24 11.07
CA LYS A 67 -12.21 2.52 11.01
C LYS A 67 -13.23 3.20 10.10
N ALA A 68 -13.35 4.53 10.18
CA ALA A 68 -14.25 5.28 9.31
C ALA A 68 -13.87 5.11 7.83
N MET A 69 -12.58 5.25 7.50
CA MET A 69 -12.08 5.05 6.14
C MET A 69 -12.37 3.63 5.62
N ALA A 70 -11.99 2.61 6.38
CA ALA A 70 -12.16 1.22 5.97
C ALA A 70 -13.62 0.82 5.78
N LYS A 71 -14.54 1.32 6.61
CA LYS A 71 -15.98 1.04 6.49
C LYS A 71 -16.60 1.62 5.23
N GLU A 72 -16.10 2.75 4.75
CA GLU A 72 -16.54 3.39 3.50
C GLU A 72 -15.80 2.86 2.25
N GLY A 73 -14.92 1.86 2.41
CA GLY A 73 -14.17 1.26 1.31
C GLY A 73 -12.99 2.11 0.85
N MET A 74 -12.36 2.86 1.76
CA MET A 74 -11.13 3.60 1.55
C MET A 74 -10.03 3.08 2.48
N LEU A 75 -8.76 3.38 2.18
CA LEU A 75 -7.64 2.99 3.02
C LEU A 75 -7.34 4.05 4.08
N GLY A 76 -7.00 3.63 5.30
CA GLY A 76 -6.47 4.49 6.35
C GLY A 76 -5.18 3.91 6.94
N SER A 77 -4.21 4.77 7.23
CA SER A 77 -2.94 4.39 7.87
C SER A 77 -2.87 4.86 9.31
N PHE A 78 -2.79 3.93 10.27
CA PHE A 78 -2.71 4.26 11.69
C PHE A 78 -1.40 4.99 12.02
N GLY A 79 -1.51 6.09 12.78
CA GLY A 79 -0.42 6.97 13.17
C GLY A 79 0.48 6.44 14.27
N ALA A 80 1.26 5.38 13.99
CA ALA A 80 2.10 4.72 14.99
C ALA A 80 3.35 5.52 15.41
N ALA A 81 3.81 6.47 14.59
CA ALA A 81 4.99 7.28 14.89
C ALA A 81 4.90 7.95 16.27
N GLY A 82 5.94 7.79 17.08
CA GLY A 82 6.02 8.39 18.41
C GLY A 82 5.12 7.75 19.48
N LEU A 83 4.49 6.61 19.20
CA LEU A 83 3.76 5.81 20.19
C LEU A 83 4.61 4.64 20.67
N SER A 84 4.37 4.19 21.92
CA SER A 84 4.99 2.96 22.42
C SER A 84 4.41 1.72 21.74
N LEU A 85 5.20 0.64 21.63
CA LEU A 85 4.74 -0.63 21.03
C LEU A 85 3.48 -1.18 21.68
N ARG A 86 3.29 -0.98 23.00
CA ARG A 86 2.06 -1.39 23.71
C ARG A 86 0.82 -0.66 23.20
N VAL A 87 0.94 0.64 22.92
CA VAL A 87 -0.17 1.44 22.37
C VAL A 87 -0.45 1.02 20.94
N VAL A 88 0.59 0.80 20.13
CA VAL A 88 0.45 0.31 18.75
C VAL A 88 -0.20 -1.07 18.73
N GLU A 89 0.19 -1.97 19.62
CA GLU A 89 -0.40 -3.30 19.78
C GLU A 89 -1.89 -3.22 20.11
N THR A 90 -2.26 -2.39 21.08
CA THR A 90 -3.67 -2.18 21.47
C THR A 90 -4.50 -1.64 20.30
N ALA A 91 -3.93 -0.71 19.52
CA ALA A 91 -4.60 -0.16 18.34
C ALA A 91 -4.79 -1.21 17.24
N ILE A 92 -3.78 -2.06 16.99
CA ILE A 92 -3.88 -3.16 16.03
C ILE A 92 -4.97 -4.16 16.46
N ASP A 93 -5.01 -4.53 17.73
CA ASP A 93 -6.00 -5.47 18.27
C ASP A 93 -7.43 -4.91 18.10
N GLU A 94 -7.65 -3.62 18.36
CA GLU A 94 -8.94 -2.96 18.14
C GLU A 94 -9.31 -2.92 16.64
N LEU A 95 -8.36 -2.55 15.78
CA LEU A 95 -8.59 -2.48 14.33
C LEU A 95 -8.95 -3.86 13.76
N GLN A 96 -8.20 -4.90 14.09
CA GLN A 96 -8.46 -6.26 13.61
C GLN A 96 -9.82 -6.79 14.10
N ARG A 97 -10.16 -6.57 15.37
CA ARG A 97 -11.44 -6.99 15.94
C ARG A 97 -12.62 -6.31 15.24
N ASP A 98 -12.52 -5.01 14.98
CA ASP A 98 -13.66 -4.21 14.52
C ASP A 98 -13.79 -4.15 12.99
N LEU A 99 -12.72 -4.45 12.25
CA LEU A 99 -12.68 -4.41 10.78
C LEU A 99 -12.79 -5.79 10.13
N GLY A 100 -12.47 -6.88 10.84
CA GLY A 100 -12.39 -8.22 10.26
C GLY A 100 -11.41 -8.25 9.09
N ASP A 101 -11.88 -8.64 7.91
CA ASP A 101 -11.05 -8.77 6.71
C ASP A 101 -10.79 -7.45 5.96
N LYS A 102 -11.33 -6.30 6.43
CA LYS A 102 -11.09 -5.02 5.76
C LYS A 102 -9.64 -4.58 5.95
N THR A 103 -9.04 -4.11 4.85
CA THR A 103 -7.65 -3.68 4.83
C THR A 103 -7.46 -2.37 5.59
N PHE A 104 -6.42 -2.32 6.42
CA PHE A 104 -5.88 -1.10 7.02
C PHE A 104 -4.35 -1.12 6.96
N ALA A 105 -3.73 0.04 6.99
CA ALA A 105 -2.29 0.19 7.08
C ALA A 105 -1.86 0.64 8.48
N VAL A 106 -0.62 0.31 8.84
CA VAL A 106 0.05 0.89 10.02
C VAL A 106 1.27 1.67 9.53
N ASN A 107 1.47 2.87 10.05
CA ASN A 107 2.66 3.64 9.72
C ASN A 107 3.93 2.95 10.24
N PHE A 108 4.88 2.75 9.34
CA PHE A 108 6.23 2.31 9.65
C PHE A 108 7.15 3.52 9.42
N ILE A 109 7.48 4.24 10.48
CA ILE A 109 8.32 5.43 10.38
C ILE A 109 9.80 5.08 10.55
N HIS A 110 10.65 5.66 9.69
CA HIS A 110 12.09 5.55 9.85
C HIS A 110 12.59 6.37 11.05
N THR A 111 13.41 5.77 11.91
CA THR A 111 13.99 6.41 13.11
C THR A 111 15.52 6.25 13.11
N PRO A 112 16.26 7.12 12.38
CA PRO A 112 17.69 6.92 12.06
C PRO A 112 18.67 6.78 13.23
N GLY A 113 18.26 7.08 14.46
CA GLY A 113 19.08 6.97 15.68
C GLY A 113 18.72 5.80 16.60
N GLU A 114 17.59 5.11 16.34
CA GLU A 114 17.04 4.11 17.27
C GLU A 114 16.57 2.84 16.54
N PRO A 115 17.47 2.04 15.92
CA PRO A 115 17.10 0.87 15.13
C PRO A 115 16.21 -0.15 15.87
N ARG A 116 16.37 -0.24 17.20
CA ARG A 116 15.57 -1.13 18.06
C ARG A 116 14.07 -0.82 18.02
N ILE A 117 13.69 0.43 17.75
CA ILE A 117 12.28 0.82 17.59
C ILE A 117 11.71 0.17 16.33
N GLU A 118 12.44 0.24 15.21
CA GLU A 118 12.03 -0.38 13.95
C GLU A 118 12.02 -1.91 14.04
N ASP A 119 13.00 -2.52 14.71
CA ASP A 119 13.04 -3.97 14.99
C ASP A 119 11.79 -4.39 15.79
N GLY A 120 11.51 -3.70 16.89
CA GLY A 120 10.37 -4.01 17.76
C GLY A 120 9.02 -3.79 17.08
N LEU A 121 8.91 -2.76 16.22
CA LEU A 121 7.72 -2.54 15.41
C LEU A 121 7.56 -3.65 14.36
N CYS A 122 8.62 -4.00 13.63
CA CYS A 122 8.59 -5.09 12.66
C CYS A 122 8.18 -6.41 13.32
N ASP A 123 8.76 -6.74 14.48
CA ASP A 123 8.40 -7.90 15.29
C ASP A 123 6.91 -7.90 15.64
N LEU A 124 6.40 -6.78 16.16
CA LEU A 124 5.00 -6.64 16.52
C LEU A 124 4.07 -6.84 15.32
N LEU A 125 4.35 -6.17 14.21
CA LEU A 125 3.54 -6.24 12.99
C LEU A 125 3.49 -7.66 12.41
N LEU A 126 4.64 -8.35 12.38
CA LEU A 126 4.71 -9.74 11.92
C LEU A 126 3.95 -10.68 12.86
N ARG A 127 4.13 -10.56 14.18
CA ARG A 127 3.41 -11.37 15.18
C ARG A 127 1.89 -11.16 15.13
N LYS A 128 1.44 -9.93 14.90
CA LYS A 128 0.01 -9.59 14.77
C LYS A 128 -0.55 -9.87 13.37
N GLY A 129 0.28 -10.28 12.42
CA GLY A 129 -0.17 -10.57 11.06
C GLY A 129 -0.64 -9.33 10.29
N VAL A 130 -0.14 -8.13 10.63
CA VAL A 130 -0.46 -6.91 9.87
C VAL A 130 0.13 -7.03 8.47
N ARG A 131 -0.73 -6.95 7.45
CA ARG A 131 -0.39 -7.24 6.05
C ARG A 131 0.03 -6.01 5.23
N LEU A 132 -0.19 -4.80 5.74
CA LEU A 132 0.09 -3.57 5.01
C LEU A 132 0.68 -2.49 5.93
N VAL A 133 1.76 -1.87 5.47
CA VAL A 133 2.36 -0.69 6.13
C VAL A 133 2.49 0.48 5.16
N GLU A 134 2.41 1.68 5.71
CA GLU A 134 2.85 2.91 5.05
C GLU A 134 4.26 3.25 5.54
N ALA A 135 5.27 3.06 4.69
CA ALA A 135 6.66 3.38 5.01
C ALA A 135 6.93 4.87 4.79
N SER A 136 7.29 5.61 5.84
CA SER A 136 7.49 7.07 5.78
C SER A 136 8.82 7.53 6.36
N ALA A 137 9.30 8.69 5.91
CA ALA A 137 10.54 9.35 6.36
C ALA A 137 11.84 8.55 6.11
N PHE A 138 11.80 7.51 5.27
CA PHE A 138 12.98 6.73 4.94
C PHE A 138 13.97 7.55 4.10
N MET A 139 15.25 7.47 4.43
CA MET A 139 16.35 8.02 3.60
C MET A 139 17.10 6.91 2.85
N ARG A 140 17.00 5.68 3.37
CA ARG A 140 17.54 4.42 2.85
C ARG A 140 16.66 3.29 3.38
N LEU A 141 16.64 2.13 2.72
CA LEU A 141 15.95 0.96 3.26
C LEU A 141 16.61 0.48 4.55
N SER A 142 15.81 0.14 5.55
CA SER A 142 16.30 -0.42 6.81
C SER A 142 16.13 -1.94 6.83
N LYS A 143 17.00 -2.63 7.57
CA LYS A 143 16.91 -4.09 7.76
C LYS A 143 15.53 -4.54 8.30
N PRO A 144 14.92 -3.86 9.29
CA PRO A 144 13.59 -4.22 9.78
C PRO A 144 12.49 -4.10 8.73
N LEU A 145 12.52 -3.05 7.90
CA LEU A 145 11.53 -2.88 6.82
C LEU A 145 11.70 -3.96 5.74
N VAL A 146 12.94 -4.28 5.37
CA VAL A 146 13.24 -5.40 4.45
C VAL A 146 12.74 -6.72 5.02
N ARG A 147 13.01 -6.99 6.30
CA ARG A 147 12.51 -8.20 6.97
C ARG A 147 10.99 -8.27 6.93
N TYR A 148 10.30 -7.17 7.22
CA TYR A 148 8.84 -7.10 7.12
C TYR A 148 8.36 -7.47 5.71
N ARG A 149 8.97 -6.87 4.68
CA ARG A 149 8.62 -7.06 3.27
C ARG A 149 8.72 -8.51 2.80
N VAL A 150 9.76 -9.22 3.23
CA VAL A 150 10.13 -10.51 2.64
C VAL A 150 9.68 -11.72 3.47
N LYS A 151 9.21 -11.50 4.70
CA LYS A 151 8.75 -12.60 5.54
C LYS A 151 7.52 -13.26 4.91
N GLY A 152 7.44 -14.59 4.96
CA GLY A 152 6.32 -15.36 4.42
C GLY A 152 6.22 -15.39 2.89
N LEU A 153 7.22 -14.87 2.15
CA LEU A 153 7.27 -15.04 0.70
C LEU A 153 7.27 -16.53 0.34
N HIS A 154 6.41 -16.89 -0.59
CA HIS A 154 6.28 -18.26 -1.09
C HIS A 154 5.77 -18.24 -2.53
N ARG A 155 5.71 -19.41 -3.16
CA ARG A 155 5.02 -19.59 -4.45
C ARG A 155 3.66 -20.23 -4.23
N ASP A 156 2.64 -19.77 -4.95
CA ASP A 156 1.35 -20.46 -5.01
C ASP A 156 1.43 -21.76 -5.84
N SER A 157 0.31 -22.48 -5.97
CA SER A 157 0.22 -23.70 -6.76
C SER A 157 0.45 -23.51 -8.26
N LEU A 158 0.41 -22.27 -8.75
CA LEU A 158 0.68 -21.89 -10.15
C LEU A 158 2.12 -21.37 -10.34
N GLY A 159 2.90 -21.29 -9.26
CA GLY A 159 4.28 -20.81 -9.27
C GLY A 159 4.44 -19.30 -9.13
N HIS A 160 3.36 -18.53 -8.96
CA HIS A 160 3.44 -17.09 -8.76
C HIS A 160 3.98 -16.76 -7.37
N ILE A 161 4.78 -15.69 -7.28
CA ILE A 161 5.28 -15.21 -6.00
C ILE A 161 4.13 -14.56 -5.23
N VAL A 162 3.77 -15.15 -4.10
CA VAL A 162 2.81 -14.59 -3.16
C VAL A 162 3.57 -13.79 -2.12
N SER A 163 3.15 -12.54 -1.96
CA SER A 163 3.69 -11.67 -0.94
C SER A 163 2.66 -11.26 0.09
N PRO A 164 2.72 -11.84 1.30
CA PRO A 164 1.72 -11.56 2.32
C PRO A 164 1.88 -10.16 2.93
N GLN A 165 3.10 -9.62 3.01
CA GLN A 165 3.39 -8.31 3.58
C GLN A 165 3.61 -7.28 2.49
N ARG A 166 2.84 -6.20 2.54
CA ARG A 166 2.81 -5.14 1.54
C ARG A 166 3.24 -3.80 2.11
N ILE A 167 3.81 -2.97 1.26
CA ILE A 167 4.36 -1.67 1.61
C ILE A 167 3.81 -0.65 0.61
N ILE A 168 3.23 0.42 1.13
CA ILE A 168 3.02 1.69 0.41
C ILE A 168 4.16 2.61 0.85
N ALA A 169 5.04 2.96 -0.06
CA ALA A 169 6.19 3.81 0.26
C ALA A 169 5.86 5.28 0.01
N LYS A 170 5.91 6.10 1.05
CA LYS A 170 5.72 7.55 0.93
C LYS A 170 7.08 8.23 0.77
N VAL A 171 7.28 8.87 -0.37
CA VAL A 171 8.56 9.43 -0.79
C VAL A 171 8.37 10.79 -1.46
N SER A 172 9.36 11.68 -1.30
CA SER A 172 9.41 12.98 -1.99
C SER A 172 10.56 13.08 -2.99
N ARG A 173 11.39 12.03 -3.12
CA ARG A 173 12.63 12.06 -3.91
C ARG A 173 12.79 10.82 -4.80
N LEU A 174 13.29 11.04 -6.01
CA LEU A 174 13.39 10.02 -7.05
C LEU A 174 14.38 8.90 -6.67
N GLU A 175 15.50 9.25 -6.04
CA GLU A 175 16.49 8.26 -5.59
C GLU A 175 15.89 7.26 -4.58
N LEU A 176 15.00 7.72 -3.71
CA LEU A 176 14.31 6.87 -2.75
C LEU A 176 13.22 6.04 -3.43
N ALA A 177 12.47 6.63 -4.37
CA ALA A 177 11.49 5.90 -5.17
C ALA A 177 12.12 4.71 -5.90
N ARG A 178 13.32 4.90 -6.48
CA ARG A 178 14.08 3.82 -7.14
C ARG A 178 14.43 2.68 -6.20
N LEU A 179 14.77 2.97 -4.94
CA LEU A 179 15.06 1.93 -3.95
C LEU A 179 13.81 1.08 -3.65
N PHE A 180 12.64 1.70 -3.58
CA PHE A 180 11.38 0.97 -3.33
C PHE A 180 10.88 0.19 -4.54
N TRP A 181 11.18 0.65 -5.75
CA TRP A 181 10.86 -0.07 -7.00
C TRP A 181 11.87 -1.18 -7.34
N ALA A 182 13.03 -1.20 -6.69
CA ALA A 182 14.01 -2.26 -6.82
C ALA A 182 13.73 -3.41 -5.84
N PRO A 183 14.29 -4.61 -6.09
CA PRO A 183 14.35 -5.66 -5.10
C PRO A 183 15.11 -5.26 -3.83
N ALA A 184 14.91 -6.02 -2.76
CA ALA A 184 15.61 -5.81 -1.50
C ALA A 184 17.15 -5.89 -1.71
N PRO A 185 17.95 -5.00 -1.07
CA PRO A 185 19.40 -5.04 -1.20
C PRO A 185 19.97 -6.39 -0.74
N LEU A 186 20.78 -7.03 -1.59
CA LEU A 186 21.33 -8.36 -1.33
C LEU A 186 22.15 -8.42 -0.03
N ALA A 187 22.86 -7.34 0.32
CA ALA A 187 23.59 -7.25 1.58
C ALA A 187 22.67 -7.42 2.79
N ILE A 188 21.53 -6.72 2.81
CA ILE A 188 20.53 -6.82 3.89
C ILE A 188 19.89 -8.21 3.90
N LEU A 189 19.58 -8.78 2.73
CA LEU A 189 19.03 -10.13 2.63
C LEU A 189 20.01 -11.19 3.18
N ASN A 190 21.29 -11.08 2.87
CA ASN A 190 22.33 -11.99 3.37
C ASN A 190 22.46 -11.89 4.89
N GLU A 191 22.45 -10.67 5.45
CA GLU A 191 22.44 -10.47 6.91
C GLU A 191 21.23 -11.16 7.56
N LEU A 192 20.03 -10.93 7.02
CA LEU A 192 18.79 -11.53 7.55
C LEU A 192 18.80 -13.06 7.44
N LEU A 193 19.36 -13.62 6.37
CA LEU A 193 19.49 -15.07 6.20
C LEU A 193 20.49 -15.66 7.21
N ASN A 194 21.64 -15.01 7.39
CA ASN A 194 22.67 -15.44 8.34
C ASN A 194 22.17 -15.39 9.79
N GLU A 195 21.31 -14.43 10.11
CA GLU A 195 20.65 -14.30 11.42
C GLU A 195 19.49 -15.30 11.61
N GLY A 196 19.12 -16.06 10.58
CA GLY A 196 17.95 -16.95 10.60
C GLY A 196 16.61 -16.21 10.65
N ALA A 197 16.60 -14.90 10.40
CA ALA A 197 15.40 -14.07 10.39
C ALA A 197 14.52 -14.37 9.17
N ILE A 198 15.11 -14.84 8.07
CA ILE A 198 14.43 -15.28 6.85
C ILE A 198 14.94 -16.63 6.38
N THR A 199 14.13 -17.34 5.60
CA THR A 199 14.49 -18.61 4.97
C THR A 199 15.25 -18.39 3.65
N SER A 200 15.92 -19.43 3.14
CA SER A 200 16.55 -19.39 1.82
C SER A 200 15.55 -19.13 0.70
N LEU A 201 14.31 -19.64 0.81
CA LEU A 201 13.26 -19.36 -0.17
C LEU A 201 12.81 -17.90 -0.11
N GLU A 202 12.59 -17.35 1.08
CA GLU A 202 12.25 -15.93 1.26
C GLU A 202 13.35 -15.02 0.67
N HIS A 203 14.62 -15.38 0.87
CA HIS A 203 15.78 -14.69 0.30
C HIS A 203 15.80 -14.73 -1.24
N GLU A 204 15.59 -15.90 -1.84
CA GLU A 204 15.55 -16.07 -3.31
C GLU A 204 14.41 -15.27 -3.95
N LEU A 205 13.21 -15.37 -3.37
CA LEU A 205 12.01 -14.70 -3.90
C LEU A 205 12.07 -13.17 -3.74
N ALA A 206 12.69 -12.69 -2.66
CA ALA A 206 12.84 -11.26 -2.40
C ALA A 206 13.63 -10.51 -3.49
N GLN A 207 14.48 -11.21 -4.24
CA GLN A 207 15.26 -10.65 -5.33
C GLN A 207 14.45 -10.46 -6.63
N GLN A 208 13.23 -11.01 -6.69
CA GLN A 208 12.37 -11.03 -7.88
C GLN A 208 11.17 -10.07 -7.78
N ILE A 209 11.01 -9.37 -6.66
CA ILE A 209 9.87 -8.48 -6.40
C ILE A 209 10.36 -7.11 -5.92
N PRO A 210 9.61 -6.02 -6.19
CA PRO A 210 9.94 -4.71 -5.64
C PRO A 210 9.73 -4.65 -4.13
N MET A 211 10.44 -3.74 -3.48
CA MET A 211 10.29 -3.44 -2.06
C MET A 211 8.94 -2.83 -1.69
N ALA A 212 8.32 -2.05 -2.57
CA ALA A 212 6.96 -1.51 -2.40
C ALA A 212 5.97 -2.08 -3.42
N HIS A 213 4.69 -2.08 -3.06
CA HIS A 213 3.61 -2.33 -4.00
C HIS A 213 3.13 -1.03 -4.64
N ASP A 214 3.09 0.03 -3.84
CA ASP A 214 2.62 1.34 -4.28
C ASP A 214 3.56 2.43 -3.77
N LEU A 215 3.55 3.56 -4.48
CA LEU A 215 4.26 4.77 -4.10
C LEU A 215 3.26 5.87 -3.83
N THR A 216 3.43 6.56 -2.71
CA THR A 216 2.84 7.88 -2.51
C THR A 216 3.92 8.91 -2.80
N VAL A 217 3.75 9.69 -3.87
CA VAL A 217 4.60 10.87 -4.14
C VAL A 217 4.12 11.99 -3.23
N GLU A 218 4.87 12.28 -2.18
CA GLU A 218 4.60 13.38 -1.25
C GLU A 218 5.24 14.67 -1.79
N ALA A 219 4.41 15.65 -2.10
CA ALA A 219 4.81 17.00 -2.49
C ALA A 219 4.72 17.93 -1.27
N ASP A 220 4.37 19.20 -1.47
CA ASP A 220 4.10 20.13 -0.37
C ASP A 220 2.92 19.63 0.48
N SER A 221 3.12 19.55 1.80
CA SER A 221 2.14 18.97 2.72
C SER A 221 2.36 19.46 4.16
N GLY A 222 1.39 19.19 5.04
CA GLY A 222 1.52 19.53 6.45
C GLY A 222 2.50 18.61 7.17
N GLY A 223 3.43 19.17 7.93
CA GLY A 223 4.45 18.41 8.67
C GLY A 223 5.75 18.29 7.89
N HIS A 224 6.38 17.11 7.88
CA HIS A 224 7.57 16.87 7.05
C HIS A 224 7.14 16.80 5.57
N THR A 225 7.81 17.58 4.72
CA THR A 225 7.64 17.63 3.26
C THR A 225 9.02 17.59 2.60
#